data_AF-A0A255T092-F1
#
_entry.id   AF-A0A255T092-F1
#
_cell.length_a   1.000
_cell.length_b   1.000
_cell.length_c   1.000
_cell.angle_alpha   90.00
_cell.angle_beta   90.00
_cell.angle_gamma   90.00
#
_symmetry.space_group_name_H-M   'P 1'
#
loop_
_entity.id
_entity.type
_entity.pdbx_description
1 polymer ?
#
loop_
_entity_poly.entity_id
_entity_poly.type
_entity_poly.pdbx_seq_one_letter_code
_entity_poly.pdbx_strand_id
1 'polypeptide(L)'
;MNTNIERLSQMLKRHFHFWIEAFKDEETGEDVSIERRDILDTELSDEERQLIKAIAADIPNLTDEELLRFQEEISYFGCRTKEQIYIERVRRGEESMAESIEGVPTLRVLCDKGNRWAAYALYQKYNWGDEKQGIFINKREAKHYFDLASDVPQQYNDEWDDVDHPGEEFPEEFCYTLTGNAQTLDAVEKLINDLCQKLGIPENEHDGLGLFVPQRQLMKVLVGSDTEYYRGNVQHIERRAPDRLVITTEADKGEPLLYALRQCFENLNVEM
;
A
#
# COMPACT_ATOMS: atom_id res chain seq x y z
N MET A 1 -31.13 -10.86 14.57
CA MET A 1 -29.95 -11.73 14.69
C MET A 1 -30.03 -12.80 13.61
N ASN A 2 -29.20 -12.64 12.58
CA ASN A 2 -29.19 -13.47 11.39
C ASN A 2 -28.65 -14.88 11.71
N THR A 3 -29.45 -15.91 11.42
CA THR A 3 -29.13 -17.31 11.74
C THR A 3 -27.88 -17.82 11.02
N ASN A 4 -27.50 -17.23 9.89
CA ASN A 4 -26.25 -17.57 9.20
C ASN A 4 -25.01 -17.06 9.94
N ILE A 5 -25.09 -15.87 10.58
CA ILE A 5 -24.00 -15.33 11.38
C ILE A 5 -23.81 -16.17 12.64
N GLU A 6 -24.90 -16.54 13.33
CA GLU A 6 -24.83 -17.45 14.48
C GLU A 6 -24.25 -18.82 14.10
N ARG A 7 -24.67 -19.39 12.97
CA ARG A 7 -24.08 -20.64 12.45
C ARG A 7 -22.59 -20.46 12.17
N LEU A 8 -22.18 -19.36 11.54
CA LEU A 8 -20.78 -19.08 11.25
C LEU A 8 -19.96 -18.99 12.55
N SER A 9 -20.43 -18.25 13.58
CA SER A 9 -19.80 -18.20 14.91
C SER A 9 -19.53 -19.60 15.48
N GLN A 10 -20.50 -20.52 15.39
CA GLN A 10 -20.35 -21.87 15.93
C GLN A 10 -19.39 -22.74 15.11
N MET A 11 -19.32 -22.54 13.79
CA MET A 11 -18.35 -23.22 12.93
C MET A 11 -16.94 -22.71 13.22
N LEU A 12 -16.75 -21.38 13.24
CA LEU A 12 -15.44 -20.75 13.38
C LEU A 12 -14.75 -21.01 14.73
N LYS A 13 -15.50 -21.30 15.80
CA LYS A 13 -14.93 -21.71 17.11
C LYS A 13 -13.90 -22.84 17.03
N ARG A 14 -13.99 -23.75 16.05
CA ARG A 14 -13.00 -24.83 15.90
C ARG A 14 -11.61 -24.36 15.44
N HIS A 15 -11.52 -23.12 14.95
CA HIS A 15 -10.27 -22.46 14.52
C HIS A 15 -9.62 -21.67 15.67
N PHE A 16 -10.16 -21.73 16.90
CA PHE A 16 -9.63 -21.01 18.04
C PHE A 16 -9.50 -21.91 19.28
N HIS A 17 -8.45 -21.68 20.07
CA HIS A 17 -8.38 -22.14 21.45
C HIS A 17 -8.83 -21.02 22.38
N PHE A 18 -9.81 -21.29 23.24
CA PHE A 18 -10.37 -20.33 24.19
C PHE A 18 -10.01 -20.72 25.62
N TRP A 19 -9.61 -19.74 26.42
CA TRP A 19 -9.52 -19.90 27.88
C TRP A 19 -9.90 -18.60 28.58
N ILE A 20 -10.36 -18.71 29.83
CA ILE A 20 -10.53 -17.56 30.70
C ILE A 20 -9.24 -17.38 31.48
N GLU A 21 -8.62 -16.21 31.35
CA GLU A 21 -7.52 -15.78 32.19
C GLU A 21 -8.08 -14.85 33.27
N ALA A 22 -7.91 -15.25 34.54
CA ALA A 22 -8.28 -14.45 35.69
C ALA A 22 -7.01 -13.95 36.37
N PHE A 23 -6.91 -12.63 36.55
CA PHE A 23 -5.79 -11.97 37.18
C PHE A 23 -6.28 -10.80 38.02
N LYS A 24 -5.43 -10.29 38.90
CA LYS A 24 -5.75 -9.14 39.73
C LYS A 24 -5.26 -7.88 39.04
N ASP A 25 -6.15 -6.93 38.83
CA ASP A 25 -5.79 -5.63 38.27
C ASP A 25 -4.88 -4.87 39.26
N GLU A 26 -3.72 -4.40 38.79
CA GLU A 26 -2.69 -3.83 39.67
C GLU A 26 -3.01 -2.39 40.12
N GLU A 27 -3.86 -1.66 39.41
CA GLU A 27 -4.24 -0.28 39.73
C GLU A 27 -5.43 -0.20 40.68
N THR A 28 -6.45 -1.03 40.45
CA THR A 28 -7.71 -1.05 41.20
C THR A 28 -7.72 -2.11 42.30
N GLY A 29 -6.95 -3.18 42.16
CA GLY A 29 -6.96 -4.32 43.07
C GLY A 29 -8.22 -5.20 42.94
N GLU A 30 -8.98 -5.10 41.85
CA GLU A 30 -10.14 -5.95 41.57
C GLU A 30 -9.73 -7.25 40.85
N ASP A 31 -10.51 -8.32 41.03
CA ASP A 31 -10.31 -9.58 40.32
C ASP A 31 -10.96 -9.50 38.92
N VAL A 32 -10.13 -9.40 37.88
CA VAL A 32 -10.56 -9.28 36.49
C VAL A 32 -10.47 -10.63 35.79
N SER A 33 -11.46 -10.95 34.96
CA SER A 33 -11.47 -12.15 34.12
C SER A 33 -11.67 -11.74 32.66
N ILE A 34 -10.77 -12.18 31.78
CA ILE A 34 -10.84 -11.94 30.34
C ILE A 34 -10.91 -13.26 29.57
N GLU A 35 -11.65 -13.27 28.46
CA GLU A 35 -11.58 -14.37 27.50
C GLU A 35 -10.39 -14.14 26.56
N ARG A 36 -9.46 -15.08 26.53
CA ARG A 36 -8.35 -15.13 25.59
C ARG A 36 -8.69 -16.07 24.44
N ARG A 37 -8.13 -15.78 23.25
CA ARG A 37 -8.33 -16.54 22.02
C ARG A 37 -7.00 -16.67 21.28
N ASP A 38 -6.52 -17.91 21.12
CA ASP A 38 -5.42 -18.22 20.22
C ASP A 38 -5.96 -18.78 18.91
N ILE A 39 -5.41 -18.33 17.78
CA ILE A 39 -5.76 -18.86 16.45
C ILE A 39 -5.06 -20.21 16.27
N LEU A 40 -5.83 -21.24 15.98
CA LEU A 40 -5.31 -22.53 15.54
C LEU A 40 -5.02 -22.42 14.04
N ASP A 41 -3.78 -22.67 13.62
CA ASP A 41 -3.35 -22.59 12.21
C ASP A 41 -4.06 -23.68 11.37
N THR A 42 -5.24 -23.31 10.86
CA THR A 42 -6.23 -24.23 10.28
C THR A 42 -7.00 -23.52 9.17
N GLU A 43 -6.96 -24.07 7.96
CA GLU A 43 -7.66 -23.48 6.82
C GLU A 43 -9.18 -23.55 6.96
N LEU A 44 -9.86 -22.47 6.57
CA LEU A 44 -11.32 -22.47 6.41
C LEU A 44 -11.75 -23.54 5.40
N SER A 45 -12.78 -24.30 5.77
CA SER A 45 -13.42 -25.30 4.90
C SER A 45 -14.29 -24.67 3.83
N ASP A 46 -14.64 -25.45 2.80
CA ASP A 46 -15.55 -25.01 1.74
C ASP A 46 -16.92 -24.57 2.27
N GLU A 47 -17.44 -25.22 3.32
CA GLU A 47 -18.73 -24.87 3.92
C GLU A 47 -18.70 -23.48 4.57
N GLU A 48 -17.64 -23.16 5.33
CA GLU A 48 -17.44 -21.81 5.89
C GLU A 48 -17.24 -20.77 4.80
N ARG A 49 -16.43 -21.07 3.78
CA ARG A 49 -16.21 -20.17 2.64
C ARG A 49 -17.50 -19.91 1.86
N GLN A 50 -18.40 -20.89 1.75
CA GLN A 50 -19.73 -20.72 1.16
C GLN A 50 -20.65 -19.91 2.08
N LEU A 51 -20.65 -20.16 3.38
CA LEU A 51 -21.47 -19.42 4.35
C LEU A 51 -21.05 -17.94 4.45
N ILE A 52 -19.74 -17.66 4.49
CA ILE A 52 -19.18 -16.30 4.44
C ILE A 52 -19.60 -15.59 3.15
N LYS A 53 -19.60 -16.27 1.99
CA LYS A 53 -20.09 -15.70 0.72
C LYS A 53 -21.60 -15.45 0.73
N ALA A 54 -22.39 -16.31 1.36
CA ALA A 54 -23.84 -16.13 1.49
C ALA A 54 -24.18 -14.92 2.38
N ILE A 55 -23.50 -14.75 3.51
CA ILE A 55 -23.65 -13.57 4.37
C ILE A 55 -23.14 -12.30 3.65
N ALA A 56 -22.01 -12.40 2.93
CA ALA A 56 -21.46 -11.29 2.15
C ALA A 56 -22.45 -10.72 1.12
N ALA A 57 -23.20 -11.59 0.44
CA ALA A 57 -24.23 -11.19 -0.53
C ALA A 57 -25.43 -10.45 0.12
N ASP A 58 -25.61 -10.60 1.43
CA ASP A 58 -26.71 -10.02 2.21
C ASP A 58 -26.28 -8.79 3.05
N ILE A 59 -25.00 -8.39 2.98
CA ILE A 59 -24.41 -7.25 3.73
C ILE A 59 -25.31 -5.99 3.75
N PRO A 60 -25.89 -5.52 2.61
CA PRO A 60 -26.75 -4.34 2.61
C PRO A 60 -28.04 -4.45 3.43
N ASN A 61 -28.46 -5.66 3.78
CA ASN A 61 -29.67 -5.94 4.57
C ASN A 61 -29.39 -6.24 6.05
N LEU A 62 -28.12 -6.45 6.43
CA LEU A 62 -27.72 -6.71 7.83
C LEU A 62 -27.92 -5.46 8.70
N THR A 63 -28.31 -5.63 9.95
CA THR A 63 -28.26 -4.53 10.94
C THR A 63 -26.81 -4.14 11.25
N ASP A 64 -26.57 -2.99 11.88
CA ASP A 64 -25.21 -2.55 12.24
C ASP A 64 -24.55 -3.52 13.24
N GLU A 65 -25.32 -4.05 14.20
CA GLU A 65 -24.91 -5.09 15.14
C GLU A 65 -24.52 -6.39 14.41
N GLU A 66 -25.30 -6.80 13.41
CA GLU A 66 -25.03 -8.00 12.61
C GLU A 66 -23.80 -7.81 11.71
N LEU A 67 -23.63 -6.62 11.12
CA LEU A 67 -22.49 -6.27 10.28
C LEU A 67 -21.19 -6.22 11.10
N LEU A 68 -21.20 -5.59 12.29
CA LEU A 68 -20.07 -5.53 13.19
C LEU A 68 -19.68 -6.94 13.68
N ARG A 69 -20.64 -7.73 14.14
CA ARG A 69 -20.37 -9.11 14.55
C ARG A 69 -19.83 -9.96 13.40
N PHE A 70 -20.35 -9.81 12.19
CA PHE A 70 -19.80 -10.52 11.02
C PHE A 70 -18.36 -10.09 10.72
N GLN A 71 -18.02 -8.81 10.88
CA GLN A 71 -16.66 -8.29 10.76
C GLN A 71 -15.71 -8.94 11.78
N GLU A 72 -16.12 -9.02 13.05
CA GLU A 72 -15.35 -9.63 14.13
C GLU A 72 -15.05 -11.11 13.85
N GLU A 73 -16.08 -11.88 13.47
CA GLU A 73 -15.96 -13.31 13.16
C GLU A 73 -14.97 -13.58 12.01
N ILE A 74 -14.97 -12.75 10.96
CA ILE A 74 -14.03 -12.91 9.83
C ILE A 74 -12.70 -12.16 10.00
N SER A 75 -12.50 -11.43 11.10
CA SER A 75 -11.35 -10.52 11.30
C SER A 75 -10.00 -11.24 11.26
N TYR A 76 -9.93 -12.45 11.78
CA TYR A 76 -8.72 -13.27 11.83
C TYR A 76 -8.40 -14.02 10.52
N PHE A 77 -9.32 -14.00 9.55
CA PHE A 77 -9.19 -14.75 8.31
C PHE A 77 -8.88 -13.84 7.11
N GLY A 78 -8.15 -14.35 6.12
CA GLY A 78 -7.78 -13.66 4.87
C GLY A 78 -8.94 -13.49 3.88
N CYS A 79 -10.12 -13.08 4.35
CA CYS A 79 -11.34 -13.02 3.56
C CYS A 79 -11.48 -11.69 2.79
N ARG A 80 -11.58 -11.76 1.45
CA ARG A 80 -11.87 -10.59 0.58
C ARG A 80 -13.18 -9.87 0.93
N THR A 81 -14.09 -10.53 1.64
CA THR A 81 -15.36 -9.95 2.12
C THR A 81 -15.17 -8.72 3.02
N LYS A 82 -14.02 -8.57 3.70
CA LYS A 82 -13.74 -7.42 4.58
C LYS A 82 -13.93 -6.07 3.88
N GLU A 83 -13.48 -5.95 2.64
CA GLU A 83 -13.63 -4.71 1.85
C GLU A 83 -15.12 -4.37 1.61
N GLN A 84 -15.98 -5.36 1.41
CA GLN A 84 -17.42 -5.15 1.25
C GLN A 84 -18.07 -4.63 2.54
N ILE A 85 -17.59 -5.08 3.70
CA ILE A 85 -18.02 -4.58 5.01
C ILE A 85 -17.62 -3.11 5.17
N TYR A 86 -16.37 -2.75 4.88
CA TYR A 86 -15.91 -1.36 4.98
C TYR A 86 -16.66 -0.43 4.03
N ILE A 87 -16.89 -0.84 2.78
CA ILE A 87 -17.72 -0.10 1.80
C ILE A 87 -19.14 0.13 2.34
N GLU A 88 -19.74 -0.87 2.98
CA GLU A 88 -21.08 -0.74 3.55
C GLU A 88 -21.11 0.16 4.79
N ARG A 89 -20.13 0.07 5.68
CA ARG A 89 -20.00 0.97 6.83
C ARG A 89 -19.82 2.43 6.40
N VAL A 90 -19.01 2.70 5.36
CA VAL A 90 -18.92 4.04 4.74
C VAL A 90 -20.28 4.52 4.22
N ARG A 91 -21.07 3.66 3.55
CA ARG A 91 -22.43 4.04 3.10
C ARG A 91 -23.39 4.37 4.24
N ARG A 92 -23.18 3.80 5.42
CA ARG A 92 -23.97 4.06 6.64
C ARG A 92 -23.50 5.30 7.41
N GLY A 93 -22.47 5.99 6.93
CA GLY A 93 -21.95 7.24 7.48
C GLY A 93 -20.66 7.10 8.29
N GLU A 94 -20.10 5.88 8.42
CA GLU A 94 -18.80 5.66 9.05
C GLU A 94 -17.66 5.97 8.07
N GLU A 95 -17.50 7.25 7.72
CA GLU A 95 -16.59 7.67 6.64
C GLU A 95 -15.14 7.21 6.81
N SER A 96 -14.67 7.09 8.06
CA SER A 96 -13.32 6.63 8.41
C SER A 96 -13.01 5.19 7.99
N MET A 97 -14.03 4.35 7.79
CA MET A 97 -13.83 3.00 7.26
C MET A 97 -13.29 2.98 5.82
N ALA A 98 -13.26 4.13 5.14
CA ALA A 98 -12.61 4.26 3.84
C ALA A 98 -11.09 4.01 3.91
N GLU A 99 -10.41 4.28 5.03
CA GLU A 99 -8.97 3.99 5.17
C GLU A 99 -8.66 2.48 5.10
N SER A 100 -9.61 1.63 5.47
CA SER A 100 -9.47 0.17 5.40
C SER A 100 -9.82 -0.43 4.02
N ILE A 101 -10.11 0.40 3.01
CA ILE A 101 -10.45 -0.04 1.64
C ILE A 101 -9.17 -0.05 0.78
N GLU A 102 -8.82 -1.22 0.25
CA GLU A 102 -7.63 -1.38 -0.59
C GLU A 102 -7.85 -0.95 -2.04
N GLY A 103 -9.06 -1.11 -2.58
CA GLY A 103 -9.37 -0.87 -3.98
C GLY A 103 -9.36 0.62 -4.37
N VAL A 104 -8.30 1.05 -5.06
CA VAL A 104 -8.16 2.42 -5.63
C VAL A 104 -9.40 2.91 -6.40
N PRO A 105 -10.06 2.12 -7.26
CA PRO A 105 -11.25 2.60 -7.96
C PRO A 105 -12.41 2.93 -7.02
N THR A 106 -12.55 2.15 -5.93
CA THR A 106 -13.53 2.40 -4.87
C THR A 106 -13.18 3.66 -4.09
N LEU A 107 -11.91 3.81 -3.69
CA LEU A 107 -11.42 4.99 -2.98
C LEU A 107 -11.63 6.27 -3.80
N ARG A 108 -11.32 6.27 -5.09
CA ARG A 108 -11.56 7.41 -6.00
C ARG A 108 -13.04 7.79 -6.03
N VAL A 109 -13.94 6.83 -6.21
CA VAL A 109 -15.39 7.06 -6.21
C VAL A 109 -15.93 7.57 -4.86
N LEU A 110 -15.26 7.27 -3.75
CA LEU A 110 -15.58 7.83 -2.42
C LEU A 110 -15.01 9.25 -2.26
N CYS A 111 -13.77 9.49 -2.72
CA CYS A 111 -13.11 10.78 -2.73
C CYS A 111 -13.88 11.81 -3.58
N ASP A 112 -14.33 11.42 -4.79
CA ASP A 112 -15.18 12.22 -5.69
C ASP A 112 -16.51 12.64 -5.04
N LYS A 113 -16.97 11.89 -4.03
CA LYS A 113 -18.18 12.18 -3.24
C LYS A 113 -17.90 13.01 -1.99
N GLY A 114 -16.65 13.42 -1.77
CA GLY A 114 -16.21 14.23 -0.64
C GLY A 114 -15.77 13.44 0.60
N ASN A 115 -15.64 12.11 0.55
CA ASN A 115 -15.09 11.34 1.67
C ASN A 115 -13.59 11.65 1.81
N ARG A 116 -13.23 12.35 2.88
CA ARG A 116 -11.87 12.84 3.15
C ARG A 116 -10.91 11.74 3.60
N TRP A 117 -11.43 10.69 4.25
CA TRP A 117 -10.64 9.50 4.62
C TRP A 117 -10.24 8.68 3.38
N ALA A 118 -11.09 8.64 2.35
CA ALA A 118 -10.75 8.06 1.06
C ALA A 118 -9.66 8.88 0.34
N ALA A 119 -9.70 10.22 0.47
CA ALA A 119 -8.61 11.07 0.01
C ALA A 119 -7.30 10.77 0.76
N TYR A 120 -7.35 10.66 2.10
CA TYR A 120 -6.18 10.31 2.91
C TYR A 120 -5.57 8.94 2.55
N ALA A 121 -6.41 7.93 2.30
CA ALA A 121 -5.97 6.61 1.85
C ALA A 121 -5.32 6.65 0.45
N LEU A 122 -5.86 7.44 -0.48
CA LEU A 122 -5.25 7.67 -1.80
C LEU A 122 -3.92 8.42 -1.67
N TYR A 123 -3.85 9.44 -0.81
CA TYR A 123 -2.61 10.12 -0.48
C TYR A 123 -1.55 9.12 -0.04
N GLN A 124 -1.80 8.30 0.99
CA GLN A 124 -0.82 7.30 1.47
C GLN A 124 -0.36 6.37 0.34
N LYS A 125 -1.32 5.84 -0.45
CA LYS A 125 -1.05 4.93 -1.56
C LYS A 125 -0.20 5.55 -2.68
N TYR A 126 -0.41 6.81 -3.04
CA TYR A 126 0.45 7.51 -4.02
C TYR A 126 1.74 8.08 -3.40
N ASN A 127 1.76 8.33 -2.09
CA ASN A 127 2.92 8.83 -1.38
C ASN A 127 3.99 7.74 -1.22
N TRP A 128 3.58 6.52 -0.88
CA TRP A 128 4.49 5.40 -0.61
C TRP A 128 4.54 4.35 -1.72
N GLY A 129 3.58 4.38 -2.65
CA GLY A 129 3.37 3.32 -3.63
C GLY A 129 2.64 2.11 -3.04
N ASP A 130 1.97 1.37 -3.92
CA ASP A 130 1.34 0.08 -3.65
C ASP A 130 1.56 -0.80 -4.88
N GLU A 131 2.79 -1.33 -5.03
CA GLU A 131 3.20 -2.17 -6.16
C GLU A 131 2.25 -3.38 -6.36
N LYS A 132 1.59 -3.86 -5.29
CA LYS A 132 0.63 -4.98 -5.36
C LYS A 132 -0.66 -4.62 -6.09
N GLN A 133 -1.03 -3.35 -6.08
CA GLN A 133 -2.18 -2.78 -6.79
C GLN A 133 -1.77 -2.04 -8.07
N GLY A 134 -0.48 -2.06 -8.44
CA GLY A 134 0.05 -1.30 -9.58
C GLY A 134 0.15 0.21 -9.34
N ILE A 135 0.15 0.65 -8.08
CA ILE A 135 0.35 2.07 -7.76
C ILE A 135 1.85 2.30 -7.57
N PHE A 136 2.43 3.14 -8.41
CA PHE A 136 3.78 3.65 -8.20
C PHE A 136 3.72 4.96 -7.42
N ILE A 137 4.84 5.34 -6.79
CA ILE A 137 4.94 6.65 -6.12
C ILE A 137 4.63 7.74 -7.16
N ASN A 138 3.76 8.68 -6.81
CA ASN A 138 3.41 9.82 -7.65
C ASN A 138 3.04 10.97 -6.72
N LYS A 139 4.01 11.81 -6.37
CA LYS A 139 3.77 12.84 -5.35
C LYS A 139 2.86 13.96 -5.84
N ARG A 140 2.69 14.14 -7.15
CA ARG A 140 1.70 15.08 -7.71
C ARG A 140 0.27 14.62 -7.39
N GLU A 141 -0.04 13.35 -7.62
CA GLU A 141 -1.31 12.75 -7.19
C GLU A 141 -1.40 12.72 -5.66
N ALA A 142 -0.35 12.31 -4.96
CA ALA A 142 -0.34 12.26 -3.49
C ALA A 142 -0.67 13.62 -2.87
N LYS A 143 -0.03 14.70 -3.34
CA LYS A 143 -0.33 16.07 -2.91
C LYS A 143 -1.77 16.47 -3.23
N HIS A 144 -2.28 16.12 -4.41
CA HIS A 144 -3.68 16.42 -4.76
C HIS A 144 -4.66 15.80 -3.75
N TYR A 145 -4.49 14.52 -3.40
CA TYR A 145 -5.35 13.87 -2.41
C TYR A 145 -5.07 14.33 -0.98
N PHE A 146 -3.85 14.72 -0.64
CA PHE A 146 -3.53 15.34 0.66
C PHE A 146 -4.29 16.66 0.84
N ASP A 147 -4.27 17.53 -0.17
CA ASP A 147 -4.99 18.81 -0.15
C ASP A 147 -6.52 18.59 -0.01
N LEU A 148 -7.05 17.47 -0.51
CA LEU A 148 -8.45 17.05 -0.33
C LEU A 148 -8.76 16.42 1.04
N ALA A 149 -7.76 15.90 1.75
CA ALA A 149 -7.90 15.22 3.04
C ALA A 149 -7.98 16.18 4.26
N SER A 150 -8.00 17.51 4.03
CA SER A 150 -8.06 18.54 5.07
C SER A 150 -9.07 18.25 6.19
N ASP A 151 -8.70 18.56 7.44
CA ASP A 151 -9.49 18.34 8.68
C ASP A 151 -9.89 16.89 9.03
N VAL A 152 -9.32 15.84 8.40
CA VAL A 152 -9.42 14.48 8.97
C VAL A 152 -8.81 14.52 10.39
N PRO A 153 -9.55 14.14 11.46
CA PRO A 153 -9.04 14.22 12.82
C PRO A 153 -7.78 13.37 12.99
N GLN A 154 -6.68 14.05 13.29
CA GLN A 154 -5.35 13.52 13.53
C GLN A 154 -5.27 12.68 14.82
N GLN A 155 -6.04 11.59 14.92
CA GLN A 155 -6.16 10.75 16.12
C GLN A 155 -4.92 9.87 16.42
N TYR A 156 -3.80 10.13 15.73
CA TYR A 156 -2.51 9.44 15.89
C TYR A 156 -1.31 10.42 15.93
N ASN A 157 -1.53 11.72 16.16
CA ASN A 157 -0.51 12.77 15.95
C ASN A 157 0.41 13.12 17.14
N ASP A 158 0.57 12.25 18.14
CA ASP A 158 1.63 12.44 19.13
C ASP A 158 3.03 12.03 18.58
N GLU A 159 3.10 11.42 17.38
CA GLU A 159 4.34 11.04 16.69
C GLU A 159 4.61 11.86 15.40
N TRP A 160 3.85 12.94 15.14
CA TRP A 160 4.02 13.74 13.90
C TRP A 160 5.12 14.80 13.91
N ASP A 161 5.90 14.90 15.00
CA ASP A 161 7.18 15.65 14.99
C ASP A 161 8.26 14.92 14.16
N ASP A 162 8.07 13.63 13.84
CA ASP A 162 8.96 12.80 13.01
C ASP A 162 8.28 12.25 11.72
N VAL A 163 7.02 12.60 11.45
CA VAL A 163 6.34 12.22 10.20
C VAL A 163 6.45 13.37 9.21
N ASP A 164 7.23 13.14 8.15
CA ASP A 164 7.47 14.06 7.03
C ASP A 164 6.22 14.89 6.72
N HIS A 165 6.23 16.14 7.18
CA HIS A 165 5.25 17.10 6.73
C HIS A 165 5.34 17.15 5.19
N PRO A 166 4.22 17.33 4.46
CA PRO A 166 4.26 17.56 3.02
C PRO A 166 4.97 18.90 2.74
N GLY A 167 6.29 18.81 2.70
CA GLY A 167 7.26 19.90 2.80
C GLY A 167 8.69 19.43 3.07
N GLU A 168 8.91 18.36 3.85
CA GLU A 168 10.18 18.19 4.59
C GLU A 168 11.09 17.02 4.15
N GLU A 169 10.58 15.83 3.81
CA GLU A 169 11.30 14.83 2.97
C GLU A 169 10.45 14.48 1.73
N PHE A 170 10.30 15.44 0.81
CA PHE A 170 9.80 15.12 -0.53
C PHE A 170 10.90 14.42 -1.37
N PRO A 171 10.58 13.38 -2.15
CA PRO A 171 11.48 12.88 -3.15
C PRO A 171 11.74 13.95 -4.19
N GLU A 172 13.02 14.17 -4.45
CA GLU A 172 13.49 15.19 -5.39
C GLU A 172 13.61 14.61 -6.80
N GLU A 173 13.55 15.50 -7.79
CA GLU A 173 13.93 15.14 -9.16
C GLU A 173 15.46 15.07 -9.25
N PHE A 174 16.01 13.87 -9.48
CA PHE A 174 17.45 13.68 -9.72
C PHE A 174 17.69 13.39 -11.20
N CYS A 175 18.77 13.95 -11.76
CA CYS A 175 19.09 13.88 -13.18
C CYS A 175 20.49 13.32 -13.41
N TYR A 176 20.59 12.00 -13.56
CA TYR A 176 21.87 11.32 -13.73
C TYR A 176 22.35 11.44 -15.18
N THR A 177 23.46 12.14 -15.38
CA THR A 177 24.17 12.19 -16.67
C THR A 177 25.23 11.10 -16.71
N LEU A 178 24.98 10.09 -17.53
CA LEU A 178 25.84 8.93 -17.75
C LEU A 178 26.68 9.17 -19.00
N THR A 179 28.01 9.13 -18.85
CA THR A 179 28.96 9.30 -19.96
C THR A 179 29.90 8.10 -20.03
N GLY A 180 30.04 7.48 -21.19
CA GLY A 180 30.81 6.25 -21.34
C GLY A 180 30.84 5.71 -22.76
N ASN A 181 31.31 4.47 -22.92
CA ASN A 181 31.27 3.80 -24.23
C ASN A 181 29.83 3.36 -24.56
N ALA A 182 29.48 3.29 -25.85
CA ALA A 182 28.14 2.96 -26.31
C ALA A 182 27.63 1.60 -25.78
N GLN A 183 28.48 0.56 -25.74
CA GLN A 183 28.08 -0.78 -25.28
C GLN A 183 27.64 -0.77 -23.80
N THR A 184 28.32 0.00 -22.94
CA THR A 184 27.92 0.16 -21.54
C THR A 184 26.61 0.93 -21.42
N LEU A 185 26.42 1.99 -22.21
CA LEU A 185 25.18 2.80 -22.20
C LEU A 185 23.97 2.05 -22.78
N ASP A 186 24.19 1.22 -23.79
CA ASP A 186 23.20 0.30 -24.36
C ASP A 186 22.78 -0.75 -23.32
N ALA A 187 23.71 -1.23 -22.48
CA ALA A 187 23.39 -2.17 -21.42
C ALA A 187 22.54 -1.55 -20.29
N VAL A 188 22.83 -0.30 -19.89
CA VAL A 188 22.01 0.45 -18.90
C VAL A 188 20.61 0.70 -19.45
N GLU A 189 20.51 1.21 -20.68
CA GLU A 189 19.23 1.51 -21.31
C GLU A 189 18.39 0.24 -21.53
N LYS A 190 19.02 -0.86 -21.97
CA LYS A 190 18.35 -2.15 -22.09
C LYS A 190 17.86 -2.66 -20.73
N LEU A 191 18.64 -2.54 -19.65
CA LEU A 191 18.22 -2.97 -18.31
C LEU A 191 16.95 -2.26 -17.85
N ILE A 192 16.91 -0.92 -18.00
CA ILE A 192 15.76 -0.11 -17.58
C ILE A 192 14.54 -0.41 -18.46
N ASN A 193 14.72 -0.53 -19.77
CA ASN A 193 13.65 -0.88 -20.71
C ASN A 193 13.10 -2.30 -20.49
N ASP A 194 13.97 -3.30 -20.28
CA ASP A 194 13.56 -4.68 -19.94
C ASP A 194 12.76 -4.72 -18.63
N LEU A 195 13.20 -3.96 -17.61
CA LEU A 195 12.50 -3.88 -16.33
C LEU A 195 11.13 -3.24 -16.48
N CYS A 196 10.96 -2.18 -17.29
CA CYS A 196 9.64 -1.56 -17.42
C CYS A 196 8.71 -2.30 -18.40
N GLN A 197 9.23 -3.00 -19.41
CA GLN A 197 8.39 -3.96 -20.15
C GLN A 197 7.84 -5.08 -19.26
N LYS A 198 8.53 -5.40 -18.17
CA LYS A 198 8.15 -6.45 -17.22
C LYS A 198 7.28 -5.95 -16.06
N LEU A 199 7.47 -4.71 -15.61
CA LEU A 199 6.89 -4.18 -14.37
C LEU A 199 5.99 -2.95 -14.58
N GLY A 200 6.08 -2.29 -15.74
CA GLY A 200 5.34 -1.07 -16.06
C GLY A 200 3.87 -1.32 -16.40
N ILE A 201 3.10 -0.23 -16.38
CA ILE A 201 1.67 -0.21 -16.70
C ILE A 201 1.50 0.54 -18.03
N PRO A 202 0.99 -0.11 -19.10
CA PRO A 202 0.87 0.50 -20.43
C PRO A 202 0.02 1.78 -20.46
N GLU A 203 -0.96 1.93 -19.57
CA GLU A 203 -1.76 3.16 -19.49
C GLU A 203 -0.91 4.39 -19.11
N ASN A 204 0.10 4.25 -18.24
CA ASN A 204 0.98 5.37 -17.83
C ASN A 204 1.88 5.84 -18.99
N GLU A 205 2.24 4.93 -19.91
CA GLU A 205 2.99 5.27 -21.13
C GLU A 205 2.14 6.15 -22.07
N HIS A 206 0.84 5.89 -22.12
CA HIS A 206 -0.09 6.53 -23.06
C HIS A 206 -0.47 7.97 -22.66
N ASP A 207 -0.42 8.30 -21.37
CA ASP A 207 -0.66 9.66 -20.84
C ASP A 207 0.60 10.53 -20.76
N GLY A 208 1.74 10.04 -21.28
CA GLY A 208 3.02 10.77 -21.26
C GLY A 208 3.68 10.85 -19.89
N LEU A 209 3.22 10.03 -18.93
CA LEU A 209 3.83 9.90 -17.60
C LEU A 209 5.10 9.04 -17.62
N GLY A 210 5.40 8.39 -18.76
CA GLY A 210 6.60 7.60 -18.99
C GLY A 210 6.61 6.24 -18.26
N LEU A 211 7.30 5.27 -18.86
CA LEU A 211 7.35 3.91 -18.33
C LEU A 211 8.43 3.80 -17.25
N PHE A 212 8.00 3.73 -15.99
CA PHE A 212 8.92 3.85 -14.87
C PHE A 212 9.08 2.68 -13.93
N VAL A 213 10.34 2.25 -13.86
CA VAL A 213 10.86 1.20 -12.99
C VAL A 213 10.95 1.75 -11.57
N PRO A 214 10.35 1.09 -10.56
CA PRO A 214 10.59 1.44 -9.16
C PRO A 214 12.08 1.36 -8.88
N GLN A 215 12.67 2.39 -8.29
CA GLN A 215 14.11 2.46 -8.05
C GLN A 215 14.57 1.29 -7.17
N ARG A 216 13.73 0.87 -6.22
CA ARG A 216 13.89 -0.35 -5.42
C ARG A 216 14.08 -1.63 -6.27
N GLN A 217 13.35 -1.81 -7.36
CA GLN A 217 13.50 -2.96 -8.27
C GLN A 217 14.76 -2.84 -9.15
N LEU A 218 15.11 -1.62 -9.58
CA LEU A 218 16.38 -1.36 -10.28
C LEU A 218 17.60 -1.65 -9.39
N MET A 219 17.58 -1.15 -8.15
CA MET A 219 18.62 -1.38 -7.14
C MET A 219 18.76 -2.86 -6.76
N LYS A 220 17.64 -3.61 -6.73
CA LYS A 220 17.65 -5.07 -6.55
C LYS A 220 18.39 -5.81 -7.67
N VAL A 221 18.33 -5.33 -8.91
CA VAL A 221 19.10 -5.91 -10.02
C VAL A 221 20.56 -5.44 -10.04
N LEU A 222 20.80 -4.15 -9.74
CA LEU A 222 22.15 -3.58 -9.74
C LEU A 222 23.02 -4.13 -8.60
N VAL A 223 22.54 -4.03 -7.36
CA VAL A 223 23.33 -4.30 -6.15
C VAL A 223 22.74 -5.39 -5.25
N GLY A 224 21.70 -6.10 -5.69
CA GLY A 224 21.09 -7.20 -4.94
C GLY A 224 20.29 -6.78 -3.70
N SER A 225 20.08 -5.47 -3.50
CA SER A 225 19.51 -4.89 -2.29
C SER A 225 18.07 -4.40 -2.53
N ASP A 226 17.17 -4.72 -1.62
CA ASP A 226 15.72 -4.53 -1.72
C ASP A 226 15.21 -3.90 -0.41
N THR A 227 15.41 -2.59 -0.27
CA THR A 227 15.15 -1.85 0.97
C THR A 227 14.33 -0.58 0.71
N GLU A 228 13.72 -0.06 1.77
CA GLU A 228 12.88 1.15 1.69
C GLU A 228 13.69 2.43 1.46
N TYR A 229 15.01 2.41 1.70
CA TYR A 229 15.92 3.51 1.36
C TYR A 229 16.08 3.78 -0.15
N TYR A 230 15.44 2.96 -1.00
CA TYR A 230 15.41 3.13 -2.46
C TYR A 230 14.00 3.46 -2.96
N ARG A 231 13.16 4.05 -2.10
CA ARG A 231 11.85 4.61 -2.49
C ARG A 231 12.05 5.72 -3.53
N GLY A 232 11.22 5.64 -4.56
CA GLY A 232 11.31 6.45 -5.77
C GLY A 232 11.10 5.63 -7.04
N ASN A 233 11.00 6.32 -8.16
CA ASN A 233 10.93 5.73 -9.49
C ASN A 233 11.98 6.39 -10.39
N VAL A 234 12.39 5.67 -11.43
CA VAL A 234 12.87 6.34 -12.65
C VAL A 234 11.76 7.30 -13.16
N GLN A 235 12.10 8.36 -13.88
CA GLN A 235 11.17 9.39 -14.40
C GLN A 235 11.53 9.88 -15.82
N HIS A 236 12.69 9.51 -16.37
CA HIS A 236 12.92 9.42 -17.82
C HIS A 236 14.19 8.61 -18.12
N ILE A 237 14.35 8.16 -19.37
CA ILE A 237 15.64 7.74 -19.92
C ILE A 237 15.79 8.26 -21.36
N GLU A 238 16.88 8.97 -21.64
CA GLU A 238 17.11 9.63 -22.92
C GLU A 238 18.57 9.51 -23.40
N ARG A 239 18.78 8.92 -24.58
CA ARG A 239 20.09 8.93 -25.26
C ARG A 239 20.30 10.30 -25.93
N ARG A 240 20.96 11.23 -25.23
CA ARG A 240 21.32 12.57 -25.74
C ARG A 240 22.44 12.57 -26.78
N ALA A 241 23.36 11.61 -26.72
CA ALA A 241 24.45 11.41 -27.69
C ALA A 241 24.92 9.94 -27.66
N PRO A 242 25.69 9.44 -28.65
CA PRO A 242 26.16 8.05 -28.66
C PRO A 242 27.00 7.63 -27.43
N ASP A 243 27.62 8.61 -26.77
CA ASP A 243 28.44 8.51 -25.56
C ASP A 243 27.75 9.13 -24.32
N ARG A 244 26.47 9.52 -24.42
CA ARG A 244 25.72 10.18 -23.33
C ARG A 244 24.27 9.71 -23.21
N LEU A 245 23.94 9.24 -22.02
CA LEU A 245 22.60 8.88 -21.59
C LEU A 245 22.20 9.75 -20.39
N VAL A 246 20.94 10.16 -20.32
CA VAL A 246 20.38 10.86 -19.16
C VAL A 246 19.30 9.97 -18.56
N ILE A 247 19.30 9.83 -17.24
CA ILE A 247 18.24 9.17 -16.48
C ILE A 247 17.66 10.23 -15.54
N THR A 248 16.38 10.52 -15.63
CA THR A 248 15.66 11.33 -14.63
C THR A 248 15.01 10.38 -13.63
N THR A 249 14.86 10.74 -12.37
CA THR A 249 14.15 9.98 -11.32
C THR A 249 13.41 10.92 -10.37
N GLU A 250 12.38 10.44 -9.68
CA GLU A 250 11.76 11.08 -8.51
C GLU A 250 11.97 10.12 -7.34
N ALA A 251 12.84 10.46 -6.38
CA ALA A 251 13.27 9.54 -5.33
C ALA A 251 13.60 10.24 -4.02
N ASP A 252 13.49 9.53 -2.89
CA ASP A 252 13.72 10.12 -1.57
C ASP A 252 15.20 10.51 -1.40
N LYS A 253 16.13 9.78 -2.06
CA LYS A 253 17.58 10.01 -2.06
C LYS A 253 18.20 9.66 -3.42
N GLY A 254 19.07 10.54 -3.94
CA GLY A 254 19.66 10.38 -5.27
C GLY A 254 20.98 9.60 -5.28
N GLU A 255 21.77 9.74 -4.21
CA GLU A 255 23.07 9.10 -4.07
C GLU A 255 23.06 7.56 -4.22
N PRO A 256 22.05 6.81 -3.72
CA PRO A 256 22.04 5.35 -3.85
C PRO A 256 22.12 4.87 -5.29
N LEU A 257 21.37 5.48 -6.22
CA LEU A 257 21.39 5.10 -7.63
C LEU A 257 22.68 5.58 -8.31
N LEU A 258 23.17 6.78 -7.98
CA LEU A 258 24.45 7.30 -8.45
C LEU A 258 25.60 6.31 -8.17
N TYR A 259 25.68 5.80 -6.93
CA TYR A 259 26.72 4.85 -6.54
C TYR A 259 26.51 3.45 -7.13
N ALA A 260 25.26 2.96 -7.21
CA ALA A 260 24.97 1.68 -7.85
C ALA A 260 25.37 1.65 -9.33
N LEU A 261 25.02 2.68 -10.10
CA LEU A 261 25.40 2.79 -11.51
C LEU A 261 26.92 2.81 -11.70
N ARG A 262 27.65 3.56 -10.85
CA ARG A 262 29.13 3.59 -10.85
C ARG A 262 29.77 2.25 -10.47
N GLN A 263 29.12 1.47 -9.59
CA GLN A 263 29.64 0.17 -9.13
C GLN A 263 29.39 -0.96 -10.13
N CYS A 264 28.24 -0.96 -10.81
CA CYS A 264 27.82 -2.07 -11.67
C CYS A 264 28.38 -2.00 -13.10
N PHE A 265 28.81 -0.82 -13.55
CA PHE A 265 29.23 -0.59 -14.94
C PHE A 265 30.65 -0.04 -15.02
N GLU A 266 31.61 -0.91 -15.37
CA GLU A 266 32.99 -0.49 -15.60
C GLU A 266 33.09 0.56 -16.72
N ASN A 267 33.93 1.58 -16.49
CA ASN A 267 34.18 2.70 -17.41
C ASN A 267 32.96 3.60 -17.68
N LEU A 268 31.98 3.60 -16.78
CA LEU A 268 30.87 4.56 -16.77
C LEU A 268 31.18 5.73 -15.83
N ASN A 269 31.27 6.96 -16.36
CA ASN A 269 31.16 8.14 -15.52
C ASN A 269 29.68 8.45 -15.30
N VAL A 270 29.31 8.77 -14.07
CA VAL A 270 27.94 9.13 -13.69
C VAL A 270 28.02 10.40 -12.86
N GLU A 271 27.32 11.43 -13.29
CA GLU A 271 27.12 12.71 -12.59
C GLU A 271 25.63 12.84 -12.27
N MET A 272 25.29 13.61 -11.23
CA MET A 272 23.93 13.87 -10.73
C MET A 272 23.82 15.35 -10.41
#